data_AF-A0A1Y1I676-F1
#
_entry.id   AF-A0A1Y1I676-F1
#
_cell.length_a   1.000
_cell.length_b   1.000
_cell.length_c   1.000
_cell.angle_alpha   90.00
_cell.angle_beta   90.00
_cell.angle_gamma   90.00
#
_symmetry.space_group_name_H-M   'P 1'
#
loop_
_entity.id
_entity.type
_entity.pdbx_description
1 polymer ?
#
loop_
_entity_poly.entity_id
_entity_poly.type
_entity_poly.pdbx_seq_one_letter_code
_entity_poly.pdbx_strand_id
1 'polypeptide(L)'
;MGTLPLALTATFFSHEKILFAGHVLAMSAGGIFLMSEGIIAARNAKGKQRGLLLRLHLYIQAASLALAALGFIFIYSSRSMASKQHFTTLHTWVGLSALVGFLVIAAGGVLLYYGLPKRYKKFTGQLSRIHKLAGKVIFYVGLAAAFLALRVNDPEHHRHKGLWTYILAVWLVFVGFVVHDAAPIEVDLSWCHQLVSELRNPWLQAALRRVRSQNLNATEAAKKDDPVREGPEGKPRRSEEQRPVSTGSEHHQADVTDQV
;
A
#
# COMPACT_ATOMS: atom_id res chain seq x y z
N MET A 1 27.58 7.44 27.59
CA MET A 1 27.97 7.84 26.23
C MET A 1 26.84 7.61 25.20
N GLY A 2 25.59 8.04 25.49
CA GLY A 2 24.43 7.74 24.62
C GLY A 2 23.65 8.95 24.09
N THR A 3 24.02 10.17 24.49
CA THR A 3 23.25 11.39 24.16
C THR A 3 23.75 12.10 22.90
N LEU A 4 25.02 11.94 22.54
CA LEU A 4 25.61 12.56 21.35
C LEU A 4 24.96 12.09 20.02
N PRO A 5 24.67 10.79 19.80
CA PRO A 5 24.04 10.34 18.56
C PRO A 5 22.60 10.87 18.42
N LEU A 6 21.85 10.87 19.52
CA LEU A 6 20.47 11.38 19.59
C LEU A 6 20.41 12.90 19.41
N ALA A 7 21.36 13.64 19.98
CA ALA A 7 21.46 15.08 19.77
C ALA A 7 21.85 15.42 18.33
N LEU A 8 22.75 14.65 17.71
CA LEU A 8 23.13 14.83 16.32
C LEU A 8 21.98 14.50 15.36
N THR A 9 21.25 13.40 15.58
CA THR A 9 20.07 13.10 14.76
C THR A 9 18.98 14.14 14.95
N ALA A 10 18.76 14.62 16.18
CA ALA A 10 17.79 15.69 16.44
C ALA A 10 18.15 16.99 15.71
N THR A 11 19.42 17.41 15.72
CA THR A 11 19.85 18.63 15.01
C THR A 11 19.80 18.47 13.48
N PHE A 12 20.11 17.28 12.96
CA PHE A 12 19.96 16.96 11.53
C PHE A 12 18.50 17.07 11.06
N PHE A 13 17.54 16.57 11.84
CA PHE A 13 16.11 16.69 11.53
C PHE A 13 15.53 18.09 11.81
N SER A 14 16.30 18.98 12.43
CA SER A 14 15.88 20.34 12.77
C SER A 14 16.16 21.38 11.67
N HIS A 15 16.64 20.96 10.49
CA HIS A 15 16.92 21.90 9.40
C HIS A 15 15.89 21.76 8.26
N GLU A 16 15.20 22.87 7.95
CA GLU A 16 14.14 22.91 6.93
C GLU A 16 14.57 22.35 5.56
N LYS A 17 15.83 22.58 5.16
CA LYS A 17 16.41 22.14 3.89
C LYS A 17 16.63 20.63 3.85
N ILE A 18 17.00 20.02 4.97
CA ILE A 18 17.20 18.58 5.08
C ILE A 18 15.84 17.87 5.00
N LEU A 19 14.82 18.41 5.67
CA LEU A 19 13.45 17.91 5.54
C LEU A 19 12.94 18.04 4.09
N PHE A 20 13.22 19.16 3.42
CA PHE A 20 12.89 19.32 2.00
C PHE A 20 13.60 18.28 1.11
N ALA A 21 14.90 18.07 1.31
CA ALA A 21 15.64 17.03 0.58
C ALA A 21 15.09 15.62 0.87
N GLY A 22 14.75 15.34 2.13
CA GLY A 22 14.09 14.11 2.56
C GLY A 22 12.77 13.88 1.84
N HIS A 23 11.95 14.93 1.65
CA HIS A 23 10.72 14.85 0.85
C HIS A 23 10.99 14.38 -0.58
N VAL A 24 11.94 15.01 -1.28
CA VAL A 24 12.28 14.66 -2.67
C VAL A 24 12.80 13.23 -2.77
N LEU A 25 13.68 12.82 -1.86
CA LEU A 25 14.23 11.46 -1.82
C LEU A 25 13.15 10.42 -1.53
N ALA A 26 12.32 10.64 -0.50
CA ALA A 26 11.27 9.71 -0.09
C ALA A 26 10.18 9.58 -1.17
N MET A 27 9.77 10.68 -1.81
CA MET A 27 8.80 10.65 -2.91
C MET A 27 9.37 9.98 -4.17
N SER A 28 10.65 10.17 -4.48
CA SER A 28 11.28 9.53 -5.64
C SER A 28 11.45 8.02 -5.43
N ALA A 29 11.96 7.62 -4.25
CA ALA A 29 12.15 6.22 -3.91
C ALA A 29 10.81 5.48 -3.74
N GLY A 30 9.88 6.07 -2.99
CA GLY A 30 8.58 5.47 -2.70
C GLY A 30 7.59 5.61 -3.86
N GLY A 31 7.24 6.85 -4.19
CA GLY A 31 6.16 7.19 -5.12
C GLY A 31 6.46 6.94 -6.59
N ILE A 32 7.74 6.87 -6.98
CA ILE A 32 8.14 6.55 -8.35
C ILE A 32 8.70 5.12 -8.41
N PHE A 33 9.87 4.88 -7.81
CA PHE A 33 10.61 3.62 -7.99
C PHE A 33 9.89 2.39 -7.41
N LEU A 34 9.60 2.36 -6.11
CA LEU A 34 8.92 1.21 -5.52
C LEU A 34 7.49 1.05 -6.08
N MET A 35 6.78 2.14 -6.29
CA MET A 35 5.44 2.09 -6.86
C MET A 35 5.44 1.43 -8.25
N SER A 36 6.40 1.77 -9.13
CA SER A 36 6.52 1.15 -10.46
C SER A 36 6.89 -0.33 -10.38
N GLU A 37 7.87 -0.71 -9.55
CA GLU A 37 8.27 -2.11 -9.36
C GLU A 37 7.09 -2.96 -8.86
N GLY A 38 6.31 -2.43 -7.90
CA GLY A 38 5.11 -3.08 -7.41
C GLY A 38 4.08 -3.29 -8.52
N ILE A 39 3.84 -2.29 -9.38
CA ILE A 39 2.91 -2.40 -10.52
C ILE A 39 3.37 -3.48 -11.50
N ILE A 40 4.67 -3.49 -11.85
CA ILE A 40 5.26 -4.46 -12.78
C ILE A 40 5.13 -5.89 -12.23
N ALA A 41 5.43 -6.10 -10.95
CA ALA A 41 5.29 -7.41 -10.29
C ALA A 41 3.88 -8.00 -10.44
N ALA A 42 2.83 -7.19 -10.34
CA ALA A 42 1.44 -7.66 -10.49
C ALA A 42 0.99 -7.84 -11.95
N ARG A 43 1.63 -7.17 -12.92
CA ARG A 43 1.22 -7.18 -14.34
C ARG A 43 1.16 -8.59 -14.91
N ASN A 44 2.17 -9.41 -14.60
CA ASN A 44 2.33 -10.76 -15.13
C ASN A 44 1.86 -11.86 -14.15
N ALA A 45 1.09 -11.51 -13.11
CA ALA A 45 0.61 -12.46 -12.12
C ALA A 45 -0.41 -13.47 -12.69
N LYS A 46 0.10 -14.54 -13.28
CA LYS A 46 -0.67 -15.64 -13.91
C LYS A 46 -0.18 -17.01 -13.40
N GLY A 47 -1.01 -18.03 -13.60
CA GLY A 47 -0.67 -19.42 -13.30
C GLY A 47 -0.26 -19.67 -11.85
N LYS A 48 0.70 -20.59 -11.65
CA LYS A 48 1.13 -21.08 -10.33
C LYS A 48 1.83 -20.01 -9.47
N GLN A 49 2.45 -18.99 -10.10
CA GLN A 49 3.18 -17.93 -9.39
C GLN A 49 2.30 -16.73 -9.01
N ARG A 50 1.04 -16.67 -9.48
CA ARG A 50 0.13 -15.55 -9.24
C ARG A 50 0.04 -15.15 -7.78
N GLY A 51 -0.10 -16.12 -6.87
CA GLY A 51 -0.23 -15.84 -5.43
C GLY A 51 1.01 -15.17 -4.85
N LEU A 52 2.21 -15.58 -5.29
CA LEU A 52 3.48 -14.97 -4.86
C LEU A 52 3.61 -13.54 -5.40
N LEU A 53 3.36 -13.33 -6.69
CA LEU A 53 3.49 -12.03 -7.34
C LEU A 53 2.50 -10.99 -6.77
N LEU A 54 1.28 -11.42 -6.41
CA LEU A 54 0.32 -10.54 -5.74
C LEU A 54 0.74 -10.18 -4.30
N ARG A 55 1.40 -11.08 -3.57
CA ARG A 55 1.97 -10.76 -2.25
C ARG A 55 3.12 -9.78 -2.37
N LEU A 56 4.01 -10.00 -3.35
CA LEU A 56 5.13 -9.10 -3.60
C LEU A 56 4.61 -7.70 -3.96
N HIS A 57 3.64 -7.60 -4.86
CA HIS A 57 2.94 -6.35 -5.16
C HIS A 57 2.41 -5.67 -3.89
N LEU A 58 1.70 -6.41 -3.03
CA LEU A 58 1.14 -5.86 -1.79
C LEU A 58 2.24 -5.31 -0.87
N TYR A 59 3.34 -6.04 -0.67
CA TYR A 59 4.43 -5.59 0.20
C TYR A 59 5.21 -4.41 -0.36
N ILE A 60 5.51 -4.42 -1.67
CA ILE A 60 6.20 -3.32 -2.33
C ILE A 60 5.32 -2.05 -2.30
N GLN A 61 4.02 -2.17 -2.58
CA GLN A 61 3.10 -1.03 -2.52
C GLN A 61 2.93 -0.50 -1.09
N ALA A 62 2.94 -1.37 -0.07
CA ALA A 62 2.91 -0.93 1.33
C ALA A 62 4.18 -0.13 1.69
N ALA A 63 5.37 -0.60 1.28
CA ALA A 63 6.62 0.12 1.49
C ALA A 63 6.66 1.46 0.72
N SER A 64 6.19 1.46 -0.54
CA SER A 64 6.01 2.66 -1.35
C SER A 64 5.13 3.70 -0.66
N LEU A 65 3.96 3.27 -0.16
CA LEU A 65 3.01 4.15 0.53
C LEU A 65 3.58 4.70 1.85
N ALA A 66 4.32 3.89 2.61
CA ALA A 66 4.99 4.33 3.83
C ALA A 66 6.04 5.42 3.54
N LEU A 67 6.86 5.25 2.49
CA LEU A 67 7.81 6.27 2.04
C LEU A 67 7.11 7.52 1.52
N ALA A 68 6.01 7.38 0.77
CA ALA A 68 5.24 8.54 0.29
C ALA A 68 4.63 9.34 1.47
N ALA A 69 4.09 8.65 2.48
CA ALA A 69 3.60 9.28 3.70
C ALA A 69 4.73 9.99 4.46
N LEU A 70 5.90 9.36 4.59
CA LEU A 70 7.08 9.97 5.21
C LEU A 70 7.55 11.21 4.45
N GLY A 71 7.60 11.15 3.11
CA GLY A 71 7.91 12.28 2.27
C GLY A 71 6.92 13.44 2.45
N PHE A 72 5.63 13.15 2.64
CA PHE A 72 4.62 14.16 2.91
C PHE A 72 4.82 14.81 4.28
N ILE A 73 5.12 14.02 5.32
CA ILE A 73 5.45 14.52 6.65
C ILE A 73 6.66 15.44 6.60
N PHE A 74 7.72 15.05 5.87
CA PHE A 74 8.92 15.88 5.72
C PHE A 74 8.65 17.25 5.10
N ILE A 75 7.89 17.32 3.99
CA ILE A 75 7.58 18.62 3.38
C ILE A 75 6.64 19.46 4.22
N TYR A 76 5.69 18.82 4.93
CA TYR A 76 4.81 19.51 5.84
C TYR A 76 5.63 20.17 6.96
N SER A 77 6.46 19.39 7.66
CA SER A 77 7.33 19.91 8.72
C SER A 77 8.31 20.98 8.23
N SER A 78 8.94 20.77 7.05
CA SER A 78 9.84 21.76 6.43
C SER A 78 9.16 23.12 6.25
N ARG A 79 7.94 23.12 5.70
CA ARG A 79 7.16 24.35 5.46
C ARG A 79 6.71 25.01 6.77
N SER A 80 6.30 24.22 7.77
CA SER A 80 5.93 24.75 9.08
C SER A 80 7.12 25.42 9.79
N MET A 81 8.31 24.81 9.73
CA MET A 81 9.53 25.40 10.31
C MET A 81 9.94 26.70 9.60
N ALA A 82 9.77 26.74 8.28
CA ALA A 82 10.03 27.92 7.47
C ALA A 82 8.97 29.03 7.59
N SER A 83 7.90 28.81 8.39
CA SER A 83 6.72 29.70 8.47
C SER A 83 6.11 30.01 7.09
N LYS A 84 6.20 29.07 6.14
CA LYS A 84 5.67 29.23 4.77
C LYS A 84 4.26 28.66 4.69
N GLN A 85 3.40 29.30 3.89
CA GLN A 85 2.05 28.80 3.66
C GLN A 85 2.06 27.43 2.96
N HIS A 86 1.15 26.55 3.40
CA HIS A 86 0.96 25.22 2.81
C HIS A 86 0.00 25.26 1.62
N PHE A 87 0.13 24.29 0.71
CA PHE A 87 -0.82 24.04 -0.39
C PHE A 87 -1.08 25.21 -1.34
N THR A 88 -0.08 26.05 -1.60
CA THR A 88 -0.24 27.25 -2.44
C THR A 88 0.04 27.02 -3.93
N THR A 89 0.61 25.87 -4.30
CA THR A 89 1.04 25.61 -5.68
C THR A 89 0.23 24.49 -6.32
N LEU A 90 0.14 24.50 -7.65
CA LEU A 90 -0.46 23.38 -8.38
C LEU A 90 0.25 22.05 -8.08
N HIS A 91 1.58 22.05 -7.90
CA HIS A 91 2.33 20.86 -7.47
C HIS A 91 1.77 20.27 -6.18
N THR A 92 1.51 21.10 -5.17
CA THR A 92 1.00 20.62 -3.89
C THR A 92 -0.40 20.02 -3.98
N TRP A 93 -1.29 20.59 -4.82
CA TRP A 93 -2.63 20.04 -5.02
C TRP A 93 -2.61 18.73 -5.80
N VAL A 94 -1.86 18.69 -6.92
CA VAL A 94 -1.72 17.47 -7.74
C VAL A 94 -1.04 16.36 -6.93
N GLY A 95 0.03 16.67 -6.20
CA GLY A 95 0.73 15.73 -5.33
C GLY A 95 -0.13 15.19 -4.19
N LEU A 96 -0.93 16.05 -3.54
CA LEU A 96 -1.87 15.63 -2.51
C LEU A 96 -2.95 14.71 -3.09
N SER A 97 -3.48 15.04 -4.28
CA SER A 97 -4.48 14.19 -4.95
C SER A 97 -3.91 12.81 -5.29
N ALA A 98 -2.64 12.73 -5.72
CA ALA A 98 -1.95 11.46 -5.97
C ALA A 98 -1.81 10.63 -4.69
N LEU A 99 -1.41 11.26 -3.58
CA LEU A 99 -1.23 10.58 -2.30
C LEU A 99 -2.55 10.03 -1.74
N VAL A 100 -3.61 10.85 -1.76
CA VAL A 100 -4.96 10.43 -1.33
C VAL A 100 -5.49 9.33 -2.25
N GLY A 101 -5.34 9.49 -3.55
CA GLY A 101 -5.71 8.45 -4.53
C GLY A 101 -4.96 7.15 -4.29
N PHE A 102 -3.66 7.22 -3.99
CA PHE A 102 -2.85 6.03 -3.69
C PHE A 102 -3.36 5.31 -2.44
N LEU A 103 -3.68 6.04 -1.36
CA LEU A 103 -4.30 5.46 -0.16
C LEU A 103 -5.61 4.72 -0.49
N VAL A 104 -6.50 5.34 -1.27
CA VAL A 104 -7.78 4.74 -1.66
C VAL A 104 -7.58 3.48 -2.51
N ILE A 105 -6.69 3.53 -3.49
CA ILE A 105 -6.41 2.37 -4.36
C ILE A 105 -5.70 1.25 -3.60
N ALA A 106 -4.80 1.58 -2.67
CA ALA A 106 -4.14 0.60 -1.80
C ALA A 106 -5.18 -0.11 -0.91
N ALA A 107 -6.08 0.64 -0.26
CA ALA A 107 -7.15 0.06 0.54
C ALA A 107 -8.08 -0.85 -0.29
N GLY A 108 -8.47 -0.40 -1.49
CA GLY A 108 -9.24 -1.22 -2.43
C GLY A 108 -8.50 -2.49 -2.88
N GLY A 109 -7.19 -2.40 -3.09
CA GLY A 109 -6.33 -3.54 -3.43
C GLY A 109 -6.24 -4.57 -2.31
N VAL A 110 -6.06 -4.12 -1.06
CA VAL A 110 -6.07 -4.97 0.13
C VAL A 110 -7.40 -5.70 0.27
N LEU A 111 -8.52 -4.98 0.10
CA LEU A 111 -9.86 -5.58 0.17
C LEU A 111 -10.08 -6.63 -0.93
N LEU A 112 -9.58 -6.38 -2.15
CA LEU A 112 -9.63 -7.35 -3.24
C LEU A 112 -8.75 -8.58 -2.97
N TYR A 113 -7.60 -8.39 -2.33
CA TYR A 113 -6.66 -9.48 -2.04
C TYR A 113 -7.15 -10.41 -0.93
N TYR A 114 -7.65 -9.86 0.19
CA TYR A 114 -8.18 -10.67 1.31
C TYR A 114 -9.63 -11.11 1.11
N GLY A 115 -10.32 -10.54 0.13
CA GLY A 115 -11.66 -10.93 -0.28
C GLY A 115 -12.72 -9.90 0.07
N LEU A 116 -13.68 -9.75 -0.84
CA LEU A 116 -14.81 -8.85 -0.68
C LEU A 116 -15.90 -9.47 0.21
N PRO A 117 -16.67 -8.63 0.94
CA PRO A 117 -17.91 -9.05 1.59
C PRO A 117 -18.84 -9.77 0.61
N LYS A 118 -19.63 -10.75 1.09
CA LYS A 118 -20.51 -11.59 0.24
C LYS A 118 -21.35 -10.76 -0.75
N ARG A 119 -21.89 -9.61 -0.31
CA ARG A 119 -22.70 -8.69 -1.12
C ARG A 119 -22.00 -8.14 -2.37
N TYR A 120 -20.67 -8.07 -2.37
CA TYR A 120 -19.86 -7.48 -3.45
C TYR A 120 -19.04 -8.50 -4.24
N LYS A 121 -19.06 -9.78 -3.89
CA LYS A 121 -18.28 -10.81 -4.60
C LYS A 121 -18.60 -10.88 -6.10
N LYS A 122 -19.85 -10.61 -6.50
CA LYS A 122 -20.27 -10.55 -7.91
C LYS A 122 -19.53 -9.47 -8.73
N PHE A 123 -19.02 -8.43 -8.08
CA PHE A 123 -18.31 -7.33 -8.72
C PHE A 123 -16.78 -7.47 -8.69
N THR A 124 -16.24 -8.57 -8.14
CA THR A 124 -14.77 -8.76 -7.97
C THR A 124 -14.01 -8.54 -9.28
N GLY A 125 -14.51 -9.04 -10.41
CA GLY A 125 -13.88 -8.86 -11.71
C GLY A 125 -13.88 -7.41 -12.21
N GLN A 126 -14.96 -6.66 -11.97
CA GLN A 126 -15.05 -5.24 -12.33
C GLN A 126 -14.17 -4.39 -11.40
N LEU A 127 -14.23 -4.62 -10.09
CA LEU A 127 -13.39 -3.93 -9.11
C LEU A 127 -11.90 -4.19 -9.36
N SER A 128 -11.51 -5.40 -9.77
CA SER A 128 -10.12 -5.69 -10.16
C SER A 128 -9.69 -4.90 -11.41
N ARG A 129 -10.58 -4.73 -12.40
CA ARG A 129 -10.30 -3.89 -13.59
C ARG A 129 -10.15 -2.42 -13.21
N ILE A 130 -11.07 -1.91 -12.38
CA ILE A 130 -11.04 -0.54 -11.88
C ILE A 130 -9.76 -0.31 -11.06
N HIS A 131 -9.39 -1.20 -10.15
CA HIS A 131 -8.16 -1.10 -9.34
C HIS A 131 -6.92 -0.99 -10.24
N LYS A 132 -6.80 -1.83 -11.26
CA LYS A 132 -5.67 -1.78 -12.21
C LYS A 132 -5.65 -0.48 -13.01
N LEU A 133 -6.79 -0.02 -13.51
CA LEU A 133 -6.86 1.20 -14.31
C LEU A 133 -6.58 2.44 -13.44
N ALA A 134 -7.28 2.55 -12.31
CA ALA A 134 -7.15 3.67 -11.40
C ALA A 134 -5.75 3.73 -10.77
N GLY A 135 -5.13 2.59 -10.43
CA GLY A 135 -3.75 2.55 -9.96
C GLY A 135 -2.75 3.13 -10.98
N LYS A 136 -2.93 2.82 -12.27
CA LYS A 136 -2.12 3.44 -13.33
C LYS A 136 -2.36 4.95 -13.45
N VAL A 137 -3.62 5.37 -13.43
CA VAL A 137 -3.97 6.80 -13.48
C VAL A 137 -3.31 7.55 -12.32
N ILE A 138 -3.43 7.04 -11.09
CA ILE A 138 -2.81 7.66 -9.91
C ILE A 138 -1.28 7.71 -10.03
N PHE A 139 -0.64 6.66 -10.56
CA PHE A 139 0.79 6.69 -10.83
C PHE A 139 1.18 7.82 -11.79
N TYR A 140 0.43 8.00 -12.89
CA TYR A 140 0.68 9.11 -13.82
C TYR A 140 0.41 10.49 -13.21
N VAL A 141 -0.61 10.63 -12.35
CA VAL A 141 -0.84 11.87 -11.59
C VAL A 141 0.36 12.15 -10.66
N GLY A 142 0.93 11.13 -10.03
CA GLY A 142 2.17 11.23 -9.24
C GLY A 142 3.37 11.69 -10.08
N LEU A 143 3.56 11.13 -11.28
CA LEU A 143 4.60 11.59 -12.22
C LEU A 143 4.38 13.04 -12.66
N ALA A 144 3.13 13.43 -12.94
CA ALA A 144 2.78 14.82 -13.25
C ALA A 144 3.09 15.76 -12.08
N ALA A 145 2.81 15.34 -10.84
CA ALA A 145 3.19 16.09 -9.65
C ALA A 145 4.71 16.27 -9.57
N ALA A 146 5.50 15.22 -9.81
CA ALA A 146 6.96 15.29 -9.81
C ALA A 146 7.48 16.26 -10.89
N PHE A 147 6.92 16.21 -12.10
CA PHE A 147 7.28 17.14 -13.16
C PHE A 147 6.94 18.58 -12.80
N LEU A 148 5.78 18.80 -12.19
CA LEU A 148 5.35 20.11 -11.74
C LEU A 148 6.24 20.66 -10.62
N ALA A 149 6.76 19.78 -9.74
CA ALA A 149 7.73 20.14 -8.71
C ALA A 149 8.99 20.79 -9.32
N LEU A 150 9.47 20.25 -10.44
CA LEU A 150 10.63 20.80 -11.16
C LEU A 150 10.31 22.17 -11.77
N ARG A 151 9.06 22.39 -12.16
CA ARG A 151 8.59 23.67 -12.72
C ARG A 151 8.30 24.75 -11.68
N VAL A 152 8.01 24.39 -10.42
CA VAL A 152 7.77 25.38 -9.34
C VAL A 152 9.03 26.22 -9.15
N ASN A 153 8.99 27.45 -9.64
CA ASN A 153 10.04 28.45 -9.47
C ASN A 153 9.81 29.18 -8.16
N ASP A 154 10.42 28.70 -7.08
CA ASP A 154 10.60 29.52 -5.88
C ASP A 154 11.65 30.60 -6.24
N PRO A 155 11.36 31.91 -6.07
CA PRO A 155 12.27 33.01 -6.44
C PRO A 155 13.58 33.01 -5.64
N GLU A 156 13.71 32.21 -4.59
CA GLU A 156 14.98 32.01 -3.88
C GLU A 156 15.88 30.91 -4.51
N HIS A 157 15.35 30.11 -5.45
CA HIS A 157 16.04 28.96 -6.04
C HIS A 157 16.54 29.22 -7.48
N HIS A 158 16.87 30.47 -7.82
CA HIS A 158 17.39 30.87 -9.13
C HIS A 158 18.77 30.28 -9.53
N ARG A 159 19.35 29.36 -8.75
CA ARG A 159 20.66 28.77 -9.05
C ARG A 159 20.51 27.38 -9.68
N HIS A 160 20.54 27.38 -11.01
CA HIS A 160 20.80 26.22 -11.89
C HIS A 160 19.80 25.05 -11.83
N LYS A 161 18.54 25.27 -12.18
CA LYS A 161 17.75 24.19 -12.81
C LYS A 161 18.24 23.99 -14.24
N GLY A 162 19.41 23.35 -14.37
CA GLY A 162 20.01 23.08 -15.68
C GLY A 162 19.08 22.24 -16.54
N LEU A 163 19.14 22.42 -17.86
CA LEU A 163 18.45 21.62 -18.88
C LEU A 163 18.47 20.11 -18.58
N TRP A 164 19.57 19.63 -18.00
CA TRP A 164 19.78 18.25 -17.55
C TRP A 164 18.76 17.74 -16.53
N THR A 165 18.26 18.58 -15.62
CA THR A 165 17.22 18.18 -14.65
C THR A 165 15.89 17.90 -15.35
N TYR A 166 15.57 18.67 -16.40
CA TYR A 166 14.39 18.46 -17.22
C TYR A 166 14.56 17.26 -18.16
N ILE A 167 15.75 17.07 -18.75
CA ILE A 167 16.07 15.89 -19.56
C ILE A 167 15.95 14.62 -18.72
N LEU A 168 16.47 14.59 -17.49
CA LEU A 168 16.37 13.44 -16.59
C LEU A 168 14.91 13.16 -16.22
N ALA A 169 14.10 14.18 -15.95
CA ALA A 169 12.69 14.01 -15.62
C ALA A 169 11.86 13.49 -16.80
N VAL A 170 12.09 14.03 -18.00
CA VAL A 170 11.47 13.53 -19.25
C VAL A 170 11.94 12.11 -19.53
N TRP A 171 13.21 11.78 -19.28
CA TRP A 171 13.76 10.44 -19.44
C TRP A 171 13.14 9.45 -18.45
N LEU A 172 12.92 9.83 -17.18
CA LEU A 172 12.26 8.98 -16.19
C LEU A 172 10.78 8.75 -16.52
N VAL A 173 10.07 9.76 -17.02
CA VAL A 173 8.68 9.62 -17.49
C VAL A 173 8.62 8.77 -18.75
N PHE A 174 9.54 8.96 -19.69
CA PHE A 174 9.64 8.18 -20.92
C PHE A 174 10.02 6.72 -20.65
N VAL A 175 11.00 6.46 -19.77
CA VAL A 175 11.33 5.11 -19.32
C VAL A 175 10.15 4.50 -18.58
N GLY A 176 9.48 5.23 -17.69
CA GLY A 176 8.27 4.74 -17.04
C GLY A 176 7.17 4.37 -18.04
N PHE A 177 6.98 5.17 -19.08
CA PHE A 177 6.02 4.91 -20.16
C PHE A 177 6.42 3.73 -21.05
N VAL A 178 7.69 3.67 -21.48
CA VAL A 178 8.23 2.60 -22.34
C VAL A 178 8.31 1.28 -21.57
N VAL A 179 8.71 1.26 -20.30
CA VAL A 179 8.67 0.07 -19.44
C VAL A 179 7.23 -0.39 -19.20
N HIS A 180 6.29 0.56 -19.15
CA HIS A 180 4.87 0.24 -18.96
C HIS A 180 4.19 -0.26 -20.25
N ASP A 181 4.51 0.30 -21.43
CA ASP A 181 3.81 0.01 -22.69
C ASP A 181 4.63 -0.84 -23.70
N ALA A 182 5.96 -0.79 -23.70
CA ALA A 182 6.81 -1.56 -24.61
C ALA A 182 7.20 -2.93 -24.01
N ALA A 183 6.63 -3.97 -24.62
CA ALA A 183 7.01 -5.39 -24.50
C ALA A 183 6.93 -6.02 -23.09
N PRO A 184 6.67 -7.35 -23.00
CA PRO A 184 6.91 -8.08 -21.77
C PRO A 184 8.42 -8.02 -21.49
N ILE A 185 8.85 -7.07 -20.68
CA ILE A 185 10.15 -7.17 -20.02
C ILE A 185 10.07 -8.44 -19.19
N GLU A 186 10.82 -9.46 -19.61
CA GLU A 186 11.12 -10.60 -18.76
C GLU A 186 11.91 -10.03 -17.58
N VAL A 187 11.17 -9.63 -16.53
CA VAL A 187 11.77 -9.26 -15.26
C VAL A 187 12.55 -10.50 -14.84
N ASP A 188 13.88 -10.39 -14.78
CA ASP A 188 14.72 -11.47 -14.29
C ASP A 188 14.39 -11.72 -12.82
N LEU A 189 13.44 -12.62 -12.62
CA LEU A 189 12.98 -13.09 -11.33
C LEU A 189 14.02 -14.04 -10.70
N SER A 190 15.25 -14.14 -11.21
CA SER A 190 16.35 -14.87 -10.59
C SER A 190 16.53 -14.47 -9.13
N TRP A 191 16.46 -13.17 -8.79
CA TRP A 191 16.50 -12.71 -7.39
C TRP A 191 15.31 -13.25 -6.60
N CYS A 192 14.11 -13.28 -7.18
CA CYS A 192 12.93 -13.80 -6.51
C CYS A 192 13.02 -15.32 -6.32
N HIS A 193 13.59 -16.03 -7.28
CA HIS A 193 13.90 -17.46 -7.17
C HIS A 193 14.96 -17.71 -6.09
N GLN A 194 15.98 -16.85 -5.98
CA GLN A 194 17.02 -16.92 -4.96
C GLN A 194 16.43 -16.67 -3.57
N LEU A 195 15.63 -15.60 -3.41
CA LEU A 195 14.93 -15.28 -2.17
C LEU A 195 13.91 -16.37 -1.79
N VAL A 196 13.16 -16.92 -2.75
CA VAL A 196 12.24 -18.05 -2.52
C VAL A 196 13.02 -19.32 -2.17
N SER A 197 14.19 -19.55 -2.76
CA SER A 197 15.04 -20.70 -2.42
C SER A 197 15.64 -20.57 -1.01
N GLU A 198 15.98 -19.36 -0.58
CA GLU A 198 16.37 -19.05 0.80
C GLU A 198 15.21 -19.25 1.77
N LEU A 199 13.99 -18.81 1.41
CA LEU A 199 12.78 -19.07 2.22
C LEU A 199 12.35 -20.55 2.21
N ARG A 200 12.78 -21.31 1.21
CA ARG A 200 12.59 -22.76 1.09
C ARG A 200 13.80 -23.55 1.62
N ASN A 201 14.77 -22.88 2.23
CA ASN A 201 15.92 -23.53 2.86
C ASN A 201 15.41 -24.42 4.02
N PRO A 202 15.73 -25.74 4.01
CA PRO A 202 15.27 -26.67 5.06
C PRO A 202 15.64 -26.21 6.46
N TRP A 203 16.77 -25.55 6.62
CA TRP A 203 17.20 -25.01 7.91
C TRP A 203 16.31 -23.85 8.37
N LEU A 204 15.93 -22.94 7.48
CA LEU A 204 15.04 -21.82 7.80
C LEU A 204 13.64 -22.31 8.16
N GLN A 205 13.14 -23.31 7.41
CA GLN A 205 11.88 -23.99 7.73
C GLN A 205 11.94 -24.69 9.09
N ALA A 206 13.06 -25.32 9.43
CA ALA A 206 13.26 -25.92 10.74
C ALA A 206 13.32 -24.88 11.86
N ALA A 207 14.00 -23.75 11.63
CA ALA A 207 14.06 -22.63 12.57
C ALA A 207 12.68 -22.04 12.85
N LEU A 208 11.89 -21.79 11.81
CA LEU A 208 10.51 -21.29 11.94
C LEU A 208 9.60 -22.27 12.67
N ARG A 209 9.77 -23.59 12.45
CA ARG A 209 9.03 -24.62 13.21
C ARG A 209 9.41 -24.60 14.69
N ARG A 210 10.69 -24.43 15.03
CA ARG A 210 11.16 -24.34 16.44
C ARG A 210 10.58 -23.12 17.15
N VAL A 211 10.60 -21.95 16.50
CA VAL A 211 10.01 -20.73 17.08
C VAL A 211 8.50 -20.90 17.27
N ARG A 212 7.79 -21.48 16.29
CA ARG A 212 6.37 -21.77 16.41
C ARG A 212 6.07 -22.77 17.54
N SER A 213 6.86 -23.83 17.69
CA SER A 213 6.67 -24.80 18.79
C SER A 213 6.96 -24.18 20.16
N GLN A 214 7.97 -23.32 20.27
CA GLN A 214 8.26 -22.59 21.52
C GLN A 214 7.10 -21.67 21.92
N ASN A 215 6.51 -20.95 20.97
CA ASN A 215 5.38 -20.07 21.25
C ASN A 215 4.13 -20.86 21.70
N LEU A 216 3.84 -22.00 21.06
CA LEU A 216 2.72 -22.86 21.46
C LEU A 216 2.92 -23.40 22.89
N ASN A 217 4.11 -23.90 23.20
CA ASN A 217 4.44 -24.40 24.54
C ASN A 217 4.35 -23.29 25.60
N ALA A 218 4.76 -22.06 25.28
CA ALA A 218 4.65 -20.93 26.18
C ALA A 218 3.18 -20.55 26.47
N THR A 219 2.31 -20.61 25.44
CA THR A 219 0.87 -20.36 25.63
C THR A 219 0.18 -21.46 26.45
N GLU A 220 0.59 -22.71 26.30
CA GLU A 220 0.06 -23.83 27.09
C GLU A 220 0.54 -23.77 28.55
N ALA A 221 1.79 -23.40 28.79
CA ALA A 221 2.32 -23.18 30.14
C ALA A 221 1.57 -22.03 30.85
N ALA A 222 1.38 -20.89 30.16
CA ALA A 222 0.63 -19.76 30.71
C ALA A 222 -0.83 -20.11 31.05
N LYS A 223 -1.45 -21.03 30.30
CA LYS A 223 -2.82 -21.50 30.57
C LYS A 223 -2.88 -22.47 31.76
N LYS A 224 -1.80 -23.19 32.04
CA LYS A 224 -1.72 -24.15 33.15
C LYS A 224 -1.47 -23.47 34.50
N ASP A 225 -0.82 -22.30 34.46
CA ASP A 225 -0.52 -21.48 35.65
C ASP A 225 -1.64 -20.48 35.98
N ASP A 226 -2.74 -20.46 35.23
CA ASP A 226 -3.92 -19.67 35.57
C ASP A 226 -4.79 -20.49 36.56
N PRO A 227 -4.75 -20.22 37.87
CA PRO A 227 -5.52 -20.97 38.84
C PRO A 227 -7.00 -20.78 38.51
N VAL A 228 -7.63 -21.87 38.09
CA VAL A 228 -9.06 -21.95 37.78
C VAL A 228 -9.84 -21.30 38.92
N ARG A 229 -10.34 -20.10 38.65
CA ARG A 229 -11.35 -19.45 39.47
C ARG A 229 -12.63 -20.24 39.27
N GLU A 230 -12.82 -21.27 40.09
CA GLU A 230 -14.05 -22.07 40.13
C GLU A 230 -15.23 -21.14 40.41
N GLY A 231 -15.93 -20.77 39.34
CA GLY A 231 -17.22 -20.10 39.40
C GLY A 231 -18.30 -21.15 39.68
N PRO A 232 -19.29 -20.85 40.55
CA PRO A 232 -20.26 -21.84 40.98
C PRO A 232 -21.14 -22.33 39.83
N GLU A 233 -21.22 -23.66 39.69
CA GLU A 233 -22.06 -24.39 38.76
C GLU A 233 -23.53 -24.01 38.90
N GLY A 234 -24.11 -23.43 37.84
CA GLY A 234 -25.49 -22.97 37.78
C GLY A 234 -26.27 -23.56 36.61
N LYS A 235 -26.91 -24.70 36.86
CA LYS A 235 -28.13 -25.28 36.26
C LYS A 235 -28.22 -25.55 34.73
N PRO A 236 -28.64 -26.77 34.33
CA PRO A 236 -28.95 -27.08 32.93
C PRO A 236 -30.28 -26.44 32.50
N ARG A 237 -30.22 -25.59 31.47
CA ARG A 237 -31.41 -24.98 30.86
C ARG A 237 -31.99 -25.93 29.81
N ARG A 238 -33.18 -26.40 30.14
CA ARG A 238 -34.15 -27.21 29.41
C ARG A 238 -34.23 -26.88 27.91
N SER A 239 -34.15 -27.93 27.10
CA SER A 239 -34.43 -27.96 25.66
C SER A 239 -35.89 -27.59 25.40
N GLU A 240 -36.13 -26.52 24.65
CA GLU A 240 -37.48 -26.10 24.24
C GLU A 240 -37.56 -26.12 22.71
N GLU A 241 -38.19 -27.18 22.23
CA GLU A 241 -39.26 -27.19 21.23
C GLU A 241 -39.01 -26.52 19.85
N GLN A 242 -38.71 -27.38 18.88
CA GLN A 242 -38.90 -27.12 17.46
C GLN A 242 -40.39 -27.06 17.13
N ARG A 243 -40.87 -25.92 16.58
CA ARG A 243 -42.13 -25.86 15.80
C ARG A 243 -41.81 -25.57 14.33
N PRO A 244 -42.38 -26.32 13.38
CA PRO A 244 -42.43 -25.92 11.98
C PRO A 244 -43.66 -25.02 11.76
N VAL A 245 -43.47 -23.83 11.20
CA VAL A 245 -44.58 -22.94 10.78
C VAL A 245 -44.62 -22.84 9.26
N SER A 246 -45.70 -23.43 8.75
CA SER A 246 -46.46 -23.21 7.52
C SER A 246 -45.85 -22.41 6.35
N THR A 247 -45.85 -23.10 5.23
CA THR A 247 -46.12 -22.61 3.87
C THR A 247 -47.27 -21.60 3.81
N GLY A 248 -47.01 -20.43 3.22
CA GLY A 248 -48.01 -19.44 2.83
C GLY A 248 -47.69 -18.90 1.44
N SER A 249 -48.56 -19.23 0.49
CA SER A 249 -48.63 -18.69 -0.87
C SER A 249 -49.03 -17.23 -0.84
N GLU A 250 -48.52 -16.41 -1.77
CA GLU A 250 -49.35 -15.37 -2.37
C GLU A 250 -48.79 -14.86 -3.70
N HIS A 251 -49.67 -14.95 -4.70
CA HIS A 251 -49.60 -14.28 -5.98
C HIS A 251 -49.55 -12.75 -5.79
N HIS A 252 -48.70 -12.07 -6.54
CA HIS A 252 -49.12 -10.79 -7.12
C HIS A 252 -48.47 -10.54 -8.47
N GLN A 253 -49.33 -10.41 -9.46
CA GLN A 253 -49.09 -10.14 -10.86
C GLN A 253 -49.68 -8.76 -11.12
N ALA A 254 -48.85 -7.82 -11.56
CA ALA A 254 -49.20 -6.53 -12.16
C ALA A 254 -47.95 -6.12 -12.94
N ASP A 255 -47.89 -6.09 -14.27
CA ASP A 255 -48.72 -5.38 -15.26
C ASP A 255 -48.92 -3.90 -14.95
N VAL A 256 -48.01 -3.07 -15.48
CA VAL A 256 -48.21 -1.65 -15.79
C VAL A 256 -47.31 -1.27 -16.98
N THR A 257 -47.90 -1.32 -18.17
CA THR A 257 -47.89 -0.32 -19.26
C THR A 257 -46.70 0.64 -19.47
N ASP A 258 -46.23 0.63 -20.73
CA ASP A 258 -45.93 1.76 -21.63
C ASP A 258 -46.09 3.19 -21.09
N GLN A 259 -45.10 4.05 -21.37
CA GLN A 259 -45.26 5.27 -22.18
C GLN A 259 -43.96 6.07 -22.36
N VAL A 260 -43.69 6.41 -23.65
CA VAL A 260 -42.89 7.52 -24.25
C VAL A 260 -41.36 7.52 -24.09
#